data_AF-A0A323V4D4-F1
#
_entry.id   AF-A0A323V4D4-F1
#
_cell.length_a   1.000
_cell.length_b   1.000
_cell.length_c   1.000
_cell.angle_alpha   90.00
_cell.angle_beta   90.00
_cell.angle_gamma   90.00
#
_symmetry.space_group_name_H-M   'P 1'
#
loop_
_entity.id
_entity.type
_entity.pdbx_description
1 polymer ?
#
loop_
_entity_poly.entity_id
_entity_poly.type
_entity_poly.pdbx_seq_one_letter_code
_entity_poly.pdbx_strand_id
1 'polypeptide(L)'
;VRAGTAAEAAAAADLAVVTIPLRAIGQVPAEPLAGKVVIDTNNYYPQRDGQVAELDEGRMTSSELLQQHLSRSSVVKAFNHIAATQIVSARSAPGTEHRRAIVVAGDDEAAKQRVAAFIDAIGFDVVDLGSLADSWRIEPGTPGYGAEDDAEQLRAHLAAASRG
;
A
#
# COMPACT_ATOMS: atom_id res chain seq x y z
N VAL A 1 12.69 -19.07 8.00
CA VAL A 1 11.37 -18.56 8.46
C VAL A 1 11.16 -19.03 9.90
N ARG A 2 10.70 -18.15 10.81
CA ARG A 2 10.36 -18.49 12.21
C ARG A 2 8.94 -18.02 12.51
N ALA A 3 8.19 -18.74 13.33
CA ALA A 3 6.91 -18.27 13.86
C ALA A 3 7.15 -17.24 14.98
N GLY A 4 6.20 -16.32 15.17
CA GLY A 4 6.27 -15.30 16.22
C GLY A 4 5.00 -14.46 16.29
N THR A 5 4.90 -13.63 17.32
CA THR A 5 3.83 -12.64 17.50
C THR A 5 4.01 -11.43 16.57
N ALA A 6 2.96 -10.61 16.41
CA ALA A 6 3.05 -9.37 15.64
C ALA A 6 4.15 -8.42 16.17
N ALA A 7 4.32 -8.34 17.50
CA ALA A 7 5.35 -7.53 18.12
C ALA A 7 6.76 -8.04 17.80
N GLU A 8 6.97 -9.36 17.83
CA GLU A 8 8.27 -9.97 17.49
C GLU A 8 8.62 -9.80 16.01
N ALA A 9 7.63 -9.87 15.13
CA ALA A 9 7.81 -9.61 13.70
C ALA A 9 8.17 -8.14 13.45
N ALA A 10 7.42 -7.21 14.07
CA ALA A 10 7.66 -5.78 13.96
C ALA A 10 9.05 -5.37 14.47
N ALA A 11 9.47 -5.89 15.62
CA ALA A 11 10.79 -5.60 16.18
C ALA A 11 11.94 -6.03 15.26
N ALA A 12 11.80 -7.16 14.57
CA ALA A 12 12.83 -7.72 13.68
C ALA A 12 12.83 -7.14 12.26
N ALA A 13 11.81 -6.39 11.86
CA ALA A 13 11.65 -5.93 10.47
C ALA A 13 12.56 -4.76 10.11
N ASP A 14 13.23 -4.86 8.96
CA ASP A 14 13.84 -3.71 8.26
C ASP A 14 12.80 -2.94 7.42
N LEU A 15 11.78 -3.66 6.96
CA LEU A 15 10.60 -3.21 6.25
C LEU A 15 9.44 -4.08 6.73
N ALA A 16 8.40 -3.48 7.29
CA ALA A 16 7.23 -4.21 7.76
C ALA A 16 6.12 -4.15 6.72
N VAL A 17 5.33 -5.21 6.59
CA VAL A 17 4.13 -5.22 5.74
C VAL A 17 2.91 -5.46 6.62
N VAL A 18 1.93 -4.55 6.56
CA VAL A 18 0.66 -4.66 7.26
C VAL A 18 -0.40 -5.16 6.29
N THR A 19 -0.79 -6.42 6.47
CA THR A 19 -1.81 -7.10 5.64
C THR A 19 -2.88 -7.71 6.53
N ILE A 20 -3.60 -6.85 7.24
CA ILE A 20 -4.75 -7.20 8.09
C ILE A 20 -5.98 -6.40 7.62
N PRO A 21 -7.21 -6.81 7.97
CA PRO A 21 -8.40 -5.99 7.70
C PRO A 21 -8.32 -4.62 8.36
N LEU A 22 -8.89 -3.60 7.73
CA LEU A 22 -8.84 -2.22 8.23
C LEU A 22 -9.43 -2.09 9.65
N ARG A 23 -10.52 -2.80 9.96
CA ARG A 23 -11.09 -2.81 11.33
C ARG A 23 -10.10 -3.21 12.44
N ALA A 24 -8.98 -3.84 12.07
CA ALA A 24 -7.95 -4.30 12.99
C ALA A 24 -6.70 -3.40 13.02
N ILE A 25 -6.67 -2.24 12.33
CA ILE A 25 -5.47 -1.36 12.32
C ILE A 25 -4.99 -0.99 13.72
N GLY A 26 -5.91 -0.77 14.67
CA GLY A 26 -5.57 -0.46 16.07
C GLY A 26 -4.83 -1.58 16.81
N GLN A 27 -4.79 -2.80 16.25
CA GLN A 27 -4.05 -3.94 16.81
C GLN A 27 -2.62 -4.04 16.29
N VAL A 28 -2.23 -3.22 15.30
CA VAL A 28 -0.84 -3.19 14.82
C VAL A 28 0.06 -2.63 15.93
N PRO A 29 1.17 -3.30 16.29
CA PRO A 29 2.00 -2.87 17.40
C PRO A 29 2.82 -1.61 17.03
N ALA A 30 2.37 -0.44 17.48
CA ALA A 30 2.98 0.84 17.12
C ALA A 30 4.40 1.03 17.67
N GLU A 31 4.63 0.68 18.95
CA GLU A 31 5.93 0.87 19.59
C GLU A 31 7.08 0.12 18.89
N PRO A 32 6.98 -1.18 18.57
CA PRO A 32 8.02 -1.88 17.80
C PRO A 32 8.22 -1.38 16.36
N LEU A 33 7.26 -0.65 15.80
CA LEU A 33 7.34 -0.09 14.44
C LEU A 33 7.85 1.36 14.41
N ALA A 34 8.08 1.99 15.56
CA ALA A 34 8.59 3.37 15.60
C ALA A 34 9.94 3.49 14.85
N GLY A 35 10.03 4.48 13.97
CA GLY A 35 11.17 4.76 13.10
C GLY A 35 11.28 3.84 11.87
N LYS A 36 10.33 2.92 11.67
CA LYS A 36 10.37 1.93 10.58
C LYS A 36 9.53 2.35 9.38
N VAL A 37 9.91 1.83 8.22
CA VAL A 37 9.08 1.88 7.01
C VAL A 37 8.05 0.76 7.06
N VAL A 38 6.79 1.09 6.82
CA VAL A 38 5.65 0.17 6.88
C VAL A 38 4.91 0.21 5.55
N ILE A 39 4.87 -0.90 4.84
CA ILE A 39 4.03 -1.06 3.65
C ILE A 39 2.61 -1.36 4.10
N ASP A 40 1.68 -0.50 3.72
CA ASP A 40 0.25 -0.71 3.89
C ASP A 40 -0.39 -1.31 2.64
N THR A 41 -1.08 -2.44 2.82
CA THR A 41 -1.82 -3.12 1.74
C THR A 41 -3.34 -3.00 1.90
N ASN A 42 -3.83 -2.10 2.75
CA ASN A 42 -5.24 -2.01 3.07
C ASN A 42 -6.10 -1.47 1.91
N ASN A 43 -7.34 -1.95 1.91
CA ASN A 43 -8.48 -1.41 1.18
C ASN A 43 -9.64 -1.32 2.17
N TYR A 44 -10.44 -0.26 2.12
CA TYR A 44 -11.62 -0.12 2.97
C TYR A 44 -12.84 -0.79 2.33
N TYR A 45 -13.49 -1.68 3.08
CA TYR A 45 -14.74 -2.32 2.69
C TYR A 45 -15.75 -2.22 3.83
N PRO A 46 -16.77 -1.35 3.77
CA PRO A 46 -17.73 -1.18 4.86
C PRO A 46 -18.40 -2.48 5.35
N GLN A 47 -18.63 -3.43 4.43
CA GLN A 47 -19.23 -4.73 4.77
C GLN A 47 -18.30 -5.61 5.62
N ARG A 48 -16.98 -5.41 5.51
CA ARG A 48 -15.96 -6.10 6.30
C ARG A 48 -15.58 -5.28 7.53
N ASP A 49 -15.38 -3.99 7.36
CA ASP A 49 -14.70 -3.14 8.33
C ASP A 49 -15.65 -2.38 9.26
N GLY A 50 -16.95 -2.35 8.93
CA GLY A 50 -17.91 -1.42 9.52
C GLY A 50 -17.81 -0.04 8.85
N GLN A 51 -18.78 0.83 9.13
CA GLN A 51 -18.76 2.21 8.61
C GLN A 51 -17.71 3.05 9.36
N VAL A 52 -16.91 3.81 8.62
CA VAL A 52 -15.89 4.74 9.12
C VAL A 52 -16.14 6.08 8.45
N ALA A 53 -16.73 7.01 9.20
CA ALA A 53 -17.25 8.27 8.66
C ALA A 53 -16.20 9.07 7.88
N GLU A 54 -14.96 9.14 8.38
CA GLU A 54 -13.85 9.84 7.71
C GLU A 54 -13.51 9.27 6.32
N LEU A 55 -13.69 7.96 6.13
CA LEU A 55 -13.49 7.29 4.85
C LEU A 55 -14.73 7.40 3.95
N ASP A 56 -15.92 7.22 4.54
CA ASP A 56 -17.21 7.32 3.83
C ASP A 56 -17.42 8.71 3.24
N GLU A 57 -16.96 9.75 3.96
CA GLU A 57 -17.05 11.15 3.56
C GLU A 57 -15.80 11.62 2.79
N GLY A 58 -14.86 10.72 2.47
CA GLY A 58 -13.66 11.02 1.70
C GLY A 58 -12.69 12.02 2.34
N ARG A 59 -12.81 12.26 3.65
CA ARG A 59 -11.92 13.18 4.39
C ARG A 59 -10.53 12.61 4.63
N MET A 60 -10.40 11.28 4.64
CA MET A 60 -9.14 10.57 4.81
C MET A 60 -9.08 9.35 3.88
N THR A 61 -7.88 8.81 3.67
CA THR A 61 -7.63 7.51 3.04
C THR A 61 -7.42 6.43 4.10
N SER A 62 -7.60 5.16 3.70
CA SER A 62 -7.35 4.01 4.57
C SER A 62 -5.90 3.99 5.11
N SER A 63 -4.95 4.46 4.30
CA SER A 63 -3.53 4.52 4.67
C SER A 63 -3.21 5.71 5.58
N GLU A 64 -3.93 6.84 5.47
CA GLU A 64 -3.83 7.94 6.44
C GLU A 64 -4.28 7.50 7.85
N LEU A 65 -5.31 6.65 7.96
CA LEU A 65 -5.70 6.08 9.26
C LEU A 65 -4.61 5.19 9.87
N LEU A 66 -3.92 4.38 9.04
CA LEU A 66 -2.80 3.59 9.53
C LEU A 66 -1.63 4.49 9.95
N GLN A 67 -1.33 5.55 9.18
CA GLN A 67 -0.28 6.52 9.53
C GLN A 67 -0.60 7.25 10.84
N GLN A 68 -1.88 7.56 11.11
CA GLN A 68 -2.30 8.15 12.39
C GLN A 68 -2.03 7.20 13.57
N HIS A 69 -2.35 5.91 13.41
CA HIS A 69 -2.05 4.89 14.43
C HIS A 69 -0.54 4.69 14.62
N LEU A 70 0.20 4.64 13.51
CA LEU A 70 1.65 4.47 13.46
C LEU A 70 2.37 5.83 13.34
N SER A 71 2.01 6.79 14.19
CA SER A 71 2.49 8.19 14.14
C SER A 71 4.01 8.39 14.18
N ARG A 72 4.77 7.35 14.55
CA ARG A 72 6.24 7.36 14.59
C ARG A 72 6.89 6.53 13.50
N SER A 73 6.12 5.96 12.59
CA SER A 73 6.57 5.18 11.43
C SER A 73 6.37 5.97 10.13
N SER A 74 7.04 5.54 9.06
CA SER A 74 6.80 6.05 7.71
C SER A 74 5.94 5.04 6.94
N VAL A 75 4.65 5.32 6.78
CA VAL A 75 3.71 4.45 6.06
C VAL A 75 3.79 4.72 4.55
N VAL A 76 3.83 3.65 3.76
CA VAL A 76 3.78 3.69 2.30
C VAL A 76 2.70 2.73 1.82
N LYS A 77 1.69 3.21 1.10
CA LYS A 77 0.69 2.35 0.47
C LYS A 77 1.29 1.66 -0.74
N ALA A 78 1.16 0.34 -0.82
CA ALA A 78 1.50 -0.46 -1.99
C ALA A 78 0.72 -1.77 -2.02
N PHE A 79 0.72 -2.47 -3.15
CA PHE A 79 0.10 -3.79 -3.36
C PHE A 79 -1.41 -3.93 -3.10
N ASN A 80 -2.11 -2.88 -2.64
CA ASN A 80 -3.54 -2.94 -2.33
C ASN A 80 -4.40 -3.27 -3.58
N HIS A 81 -3.93 -2.90 -4.77
CA HIS A 81 -4.63 -2.98 -6.06
C HIS A 81 -4.24 -4.19 -6.93
N ILE A 82 -3.49 -5.16 -6.38
CA ILE A 82 -3.12 -6.39 -7.08
C ILE A 82 -3.62 -7.62 -6.30
N ALA A 83 -4.08 -8.64 -7.01
CA ALA A 83 -4.46 -9.90 -6.37
C ALA A 83 -3.23 -10.61 -5.79
N ALA A 84 -3.33 -11.16 -4.58
CA ALA A 84 -2.19 -11.79 -3.89
C ALA A 84 -1.50 -12.89 -4.70
N THR A 85 -2.26 -13.68 -5.48
CA THR A 85 -1.72 -14.71 -6.37
C THR A 85 -0.86 -14.13 -7.49
N GLN A 86 -1.20 -12.93 -7.97
CA GLN A 86 -0.51 -12.24 -9.06
C GLN A 86 0.82 -11.61 -8.61
N ILE A 87 1.01 -11.33 -7.32
CA ILE A 87 2.30 -10.90 -6.76
C ILE A 87 3.38 -11.96 -7.02
N VAL A 88 3.00 -13.24 -7.13
CA VAL A 88 3.92 -14.34 -7.46
C VAL A 88 3.93 -14.61 -8.96
N SER A 89 2.77 -14.72 -9.60
CA SER A 89 2.69 -15.18 -10.98
C SER A 89 3.03 -14.12 -12.03
N ALA A 90 2.92 -12.83 -11.72
CA ALA A 90 3.12 -11.73 -12.67
C ALA A 90 4.53 -11.09 -12.59
N ARG A 91 5.45 -11.68 -11.82
CA ARG A 91 6.83 -11.17 -11.69
C ARG A 91 7.55 -11.28 -13.04
N SER A 92 8.26 -10.22 -13.41
CA SER A 92 9.13 -10.22 -14.58
C SER A 92 10.42 -9.45 -14.33
N ALA A 93 11.45 -9.75 -15.13
CA ALA A 93 12.76 -9.11 -15.00
C ALA A 93 12.67 -7.61 -15.37
N PRO A 94 13.51 -6.75 -14.78
CA PRO A 94 13.60 -5.35 -15.18
C PRO A 94 13.81 -5.19 -16.70
N GLY A 95 13.10 -4.23 -17.31
CA GLY A 95 13.14 -3.98 -18.75
C GLY A 95 12.30 -4.91 -19.61
N THR A 96 11.53 -5.84 -19.01
CA THR A 96 10.50 -6.59 -19.75
C THR A 96 9.45 -5.63 -20.30
N GLU A 97 9.10 -5.78 -21.58
CA GLU A 97 8.02 -5.00 -22.19
C GLU A 97 6.70 -5.23 -21.46
N HIS A 98 5.93 -4.16 -21.22
CA HIS A 98 4.69 -4.20 -20.44
C HIS A 98 4.84 -4.84 -19.04
N ARG A 99 6.01 -4.66 -18.40
CA ARG A 99 6.22 -5.09 -17.03
C ARG A 99 5.17 -4.45 -16.13
N ARG A 100 4.46 -5.31 -15.38
CA ARG A 100 3.37 -4.86 -14.52
C ARG A 100 3.87 -3.87 -13.48
N ALA A 101 3.12 -2.79 -13.29
CA ALA A 101 3.48 -1.73 -12.36
C ALA A 101 2.67 -1.81 -11.05
N ILE A 102 3.28 -1.33 -9.97
CA ILE A 102 2.67 -1.21 -8.65
C ILE A 102 2.83 0.24 -8.17
N VAL A 103 1.74 0.80 -7.67
CA VAL A 103 1.75 2.11 -7.03
C VAL A 103 2.53 2.11 -5.71
N VAL A 104 3.28 3.19 -5.47
CA VAL A 104 3.67 3.64 -4.13
C VAL A 104 3.06 5.01 -3.83
N ALA A 105 2.57 5.21 -2.62
CA ALA A 105 2.10 6.51 -2.12
C ALA A 105 2.51 6.66 -0.65
N GLY A 106 3.02 7.81 -0.25
CA GLY A 106 3.62 8.01 1.08
C GLY A 106 4.18 9.42 1.25
N ASP A 107 4.20 9.92 2.49
CA ASP A 107 4.63 11.30 2.79
C ASP A 107 6.14 11.44 3.05
N ASP A 108 6.84 10.32 3.24
CA ASP A 108 8.29 10.23 3.40
C ASP A 108 8.93 9.72 2.09
N GLU A 109 9.67 10.60 1.42
CA GLU A 109 10.32 10.30 0.14
C GLU A 109 11.37 9.18 0.25
N ALA A 110 12.13 9.12 1.35
CA ALA A 110 13.13 8.08 1.54
C ALA A 110 12.46 6.71 1.79
N ALA A 111 11.33 6.71 2.50
CA ALA A 111 10.51 5.51 2.69
C ALA A 111 9.93 5.02 1.36
N LYS A 112 9.34 5.91 0.54
CA LYS A 112 8.84 5.57 -0.80
C LYS A 112 9.94 4.98 -1.68
N GLN A 113 11.12 5.59 -1.73
CA GLN A 113 12.25 5.08 -2.53
C GLN A 113 12.68 3.68 -2.08
N ARG A 114 12.71 3.42 -0.77
CA ARG A 114 13.06 2.10 -0.24
C ARG A 114 12.02 1.04 -0.62
N VAL A 115 10.73 1.38 -0.57
CA VAL A 115 9.65 0.49 -1.00
C VAL A 115 9.67 0.28 -2.51
N ALA A 116 9.93 1.33 -3.29
CA ALA A 116 10.06 1.25 -4.75
C ALA A 116 11.20 0.31 -5.16
N ALA A 117 12.38 0.43 -4.53
CA ALA A 117 13.51 -0.46 -4.78
C ALA A 117 13.18 -1.93 -4.42
N PHE A 118 12.42 -2.15 -3.34
CA PHE A 118 11.94 -3.48 -3.00
C PHE A 118 10.98 -4.05 -4.05
N ILE A 119 10.00 -3.25 -4.51
CA ILE A 119 9.03 -3.64 -5.55
C ILE A 119 9.75 -3.99 -6.86
N ASP A 120 10.71 -3.17 -7.29
CA ASP A 120 11.53 -3.42 -8.47
C ASP A 120 12.30 -4.75 -8.35
N ALA A 121 12.96 -4.96 -7.20
CA ALA A 121 13.71 -6.19 -6.95
C ALA A 121 12.85 -7.46 -6.98
N ILE A 122 11.55 -7.36 -6.67
CA ILE A 122 10.64 -8.52 -6.67
C ILE A 122 9.85 -8.68 -7.98
N GLY A 123 10.09 -7.84 -8.99
CA GLY A 123 9.64 -8.13 -10.35
C GLY A 123 8.57 -7.19 -10.94
N PHE A 124 8.38 -5.98 -10.40
CA PHE A 124 7.38 -5.02 -10.88
C PHE A 124 7.98 -3.64 -11.10
N ASP A 125 7.45 -2.89 -12.06
CA ASP A 125 7.73 -1.46 -12.18
C ASP A 125 7.01 -0.68 -11.09
N VAL A 126 7.43 0.57 -10.85
CA VAL A 126 6.85 1.42 -9.81
C VAL A 126 6.29 2.70 -10.41
N VAL A 127 5.09 3.08 -9.95
CA VAL A 127 4.52 4.41 -10.20
C VAL A 127 4.36 5.10 -8.85
N ASP A 128 5.05 6.23 -8.67
CA ASP A 128 4.84 7.09 -7.50
C ASP A 128 3.58 7.95 -7.71
N LEU A 129 2.61 7.78 -6.81
CA LEU A 129 1.33 8.48 -6.80
C LEU A 129 1.36 9.75 -5.92
N GLY A 130 2.46 10.01 -5.21
CA GLY A 130 2.58 11.15 -4.31
C GLY A 130 2.29 10.78 -2.86
N SER A 131 1.44 11.57 -2.21
CA SER A 131 1.18 11.51 -0.76
C SER A 131 0.21 10.38 -0.37
N LEU A 132 0.11 10.08 0.93
CA LEU A 132 -0.95 9.19 1.42
C LEU A 132 -2.35 9.76 1.15
N ALA A 133 -2.50 11.08 1.13
CA ALA A 133 -3.73 11.74 0.77
C ALA A 133 -4.10 11.54 -0.71
N ASP A 134 -3.13 11.26 -1.59
CA ASP A 134 -3.36 10.96 -3.01
C ASP A 134 -3.75 9.50 -3.26
N SER A 135 -3.57 8.63 -2.26
CA SER A 135 -3.70 7.18 -2.38
C SER A 135 -5.12 6.70 -2.71
N TRP A 136 -6.13 7.55 -2.59
CA TRP A 136 -7.50 7.22 -2.97
C TRP A 136 -7.65 6.89 -4.45
N ARG A 137 -6.74 7.39 -5.31
CA ARG A 137 -6.79 7.17 -6.76
C ARG A 137 -6.53 5.71 -7.17
N ILE A 138 -6.15 4.87 -6.21
CA ILE A 138 -5.90 3.44 -6.41
C ILE A 138 -6.67 2.55 -5.41
N GLU A 139 -7.77 3.06 -4.84
CA GLU A 139 -8.66 2.31 -3.94
C GLU A 139 -9.75 1.53 -4.71
N PRO A 140 -10.48 0.59 -4.08
CA PRO A 140 -11.57 -0.13 -4.72
C PRO A 140 -12.58 0.79 -5.43
N GLY A 141 -12.93 0.42 -6.66
CA GLY A 141 -13.85 1.20 -7.49
C GLY A 141 -13.16 2.23 -8.41
N THR A 142 -11.85 2.45 -8.27
CA THR A 142 -11.06 3.27 -9.21
C THR A 142 -10.59 2.46 -10.42
N PRO A 143 -10.28 3.11 -11.56
CA PRO A 143 -9.89 2.40 -12.79
C PRO A 143 -8.66 1.50 -12.66
N GLY A 144 -7.66 1.90 -11.86
CA GLY A 144 -6.43 1.14 -11.67
C GLY A 144 -6.53 0.00 -10.65
N TYR A 145 -7.67 -0.12 -9.95
CA TYR A 145 -7.84 -1.15 -8.92
C TYR A 145 -8.05 -2.54 -9.53
N GLY A 146 -7.07 -3.43 -9.37
CA GLY A 146 -7.11 -4.79 -9.93
C GLY A 146 -6.65 -4.88 -11.38
N ALA A 147 -6.28 -3.77 -12.01
CA ALA A 147 -5.83 -3.74 -13.39
C ALA A 147 -4.46 -4.43 -13.55
N GLU A 148 -4.22 -4.99 -14.74
CA GLU A 148 -2.95 -5.65 -15.12
C GLU A 148 -2.07 -4.68 -15.91
N ASP A 149 -1.94 -3.46 -15.39
CA ASP A 149 -1.32 -2.35 -16.10
C ASP A 149 0.21 -2.38 -16.03
N ASP A 150 0.83 -1.93 -17.13
CA ASP A 150 2.18 -1.38 -17.07
C ASP A 150 2.20 0.05 -16.49
N ALA A 151 3.39 0.66 -16.41
CA ALA A 151 3.53 1.97 -15.78
C ALA A 151 2.84 3.12 -16.55
N GLU A 152 2.67 3.01 -17.87
CA GLU A 152 1.99 4.04 -18.66
C GLU A 152 0.47 3.95 -18.45
N GLN A 153 -0.07 2.74 -18.59
CA GLN A 153 -1.49 2.45 -18.38
C GLN A 153 -1.92 2.80 -16.96
N LEU A 154 -1.11 2.44 -15.97
CA LEU A 154 -1.39 2.73 -14.56
C LEU A 154 -1.45 4.24 -14.30
N ARG A 155 -0.53 5.03 -14.88
CA ARG A 155 -0.59 6.50 -14.77
C ARG A 155 -1.86 7.08 -15.39
N ALA A 156 -2.29 6.54 -16.54
CA ALA A 156 -3.53 6.97 -17.18
C ALA A 156 -4.76 6.66 -16.30
N HIS A 157 -4.82 5.46 -15.71
CA HIS A 157 -5.89 5.07 -14.79
C HIS A 157 -5.91 5.91 -13.51
N LEU A 158 -4.74 6.21 -12.95
CA LEU A 158 -4.61 7.11 -11.79
C LEU A 158 -5.12 8.52 -12.10
N ALA A 159 -4.80 9.05 -13.28
CA ALA A 159 -5.28 10.36 -13.72
C ALA A 159 -6.79 10.39 -14.00
N ALA A 160 -7.36 9.27 -14.43
CA ALA A 160 -8.79 9.12 -14.70
C ALA A 160 -9.63 8.84 -13.43
N ALA A 161 -8.99 8.51 -12.30
CA ALA A 161 -9.68 8.26 -11.05
C ALA A 161 -10.44 9.51 -10.58
N SER A 162 -11.69 9.31 -10.18
CA SER A 162 -12.55 10.36 -9.61
C SER A 162 -13.08 9.91 -8.24
N ARG A 163 -13.20 10.87 -7.31
CA ARG A 163 -13.98 10.67 -6.09
C ARG A 163 -15.42 11.03 -6.40
N GLY A 164 -16.34 10.13 -6.03
CA GLY A 164 -17.78 10.36 -6.08
C GLY A 164 -18.24 11.38 -5.06
#